data_AF-A0A661SF24-F1
#
_entry.id   AF-A0A661SF24-F1
#
_cell.length_a   1.000
_cell.length_b   1.000
_cell.length_c   1.000
_cell.angle_alpha   90.00
_cell.angle_beta   90.00
_cell.angle_gamma   90.00
#
_symmetry.space_group_name_H-M   'P 1'
#
loop_
_entity.id
_entity.type
_entity.pdbx_description
1 polymer ?
#
loop_
_entity_poly.entity_id
_entity_poly.type
_entity_poly.pdbx_seq_one_letter_code
_entity_poly.pdbx_strand_id
1 'polypeptide(L)'
;METIGIPYEKVELACKLISDILGAYDNITLIRVKIESFDDHAFELRFVYRILGLEKLVARHKIIDEINLAIIRQFKKQSIEFAIKPHVIVSEGPDQENRHETLLNSAVADPAE
;
A
#
# COMPACT_ATOMS: atom_id res chain seq x y z
N MET A 1 10.81 -9.54 -5.03
CA MET A 1 10.64 -9.07 -3.64
C MET A 1 9.31 -8.38 -3.62
N GLU A 2 8.41 -8.78 -2.73
CA GLU A 2 7.03 -8.28 -2.75
C GLU A 2 6.62 -7.82 -1.35
N THR A 3 5.86 -6.72 -1.33
CA THR A 3 5.33 -6.09 -0.13
C THR A 3 3.82 -5.96 -0.30
N ILE A 4 3.05 -6.31 0.73
CA ILE A 4 1.59 -6.31 0.70
C ILE A 4 1.07 -5.60 1.95
N GLY A 5 0.15 -4.64 1.78
CA GLY A 5 -0.54 -4.00 2.89
C GLY A 5 -1.65 -4.89 3.45
N ILE A 6 -1.61 -5.20 4.76
CA ILE A 6 -2.53 -6.11 5.45
C ILE A 6 -3.13 -5.43 6.69
N PRO A 7 -4.46 -5.51 6.92
CA PRO A 7 -5.07 -5.05 8.17
C PRO A 7 -4.46 -5.73 9.40
N TYR A 8 -4.34 -4.99 10.50
CA TYR A 8 -3.69 -5.44 11.74
C TYR A 8 -4.17 -6.82 12.20
N GLU A 9 -5.49 -6.99 12.26
CA GLU A 9 -6.17 -8.18 12.75
C GLU A 9 -6.04 -9.39 11.81
N LYS A 10 -5.54 -9.18 10.60
CA LYS A 10 -5.38 -10.23 9.58
C LYS A 10 -3.92 -10.65 9.35
N VAL A 11 -2.94 -10.00 9.98
CA VAL A 11 -1.51 -10.26 9.72
C VAL A 11 -1.12 -11.71 9.97
N GLU A 12 -1.50 -12.29 11.11
CA GLU A 12 -1.14 -13.67 11.44
C GLU A 12 -1.72 -14.66 10.42
N LEU A 13 -2.99 -14.47 10.05
CA LEU A 13 -3.65 -15.27 9.03
C LEU A 13 -2.99 -15.10 7.66
N ALA A 14 -2.64 -13.88 7.27
CA ALA A 14 -1.96 -13.57 6.02
C ALA A 14 -0.58 -14.25 5.94
N CYS A 15 0.21 -14.17 7.01
CA CYS A 15 1.51 -14.85 7.13
C CYS A 15 1.38 -16.37 6.93
N LYS A 16 0.39 -16.98 7.60
CA LYS A 16 0.13 -18.42 7.49
C LYS A 16 -0.26 -18.80 6.07
N LEU A 17 -1.23 -18.11 5.47
CA LEU A 17 -1.70 -18.39 4.11
C LEU A 17 -0.58 -18.29 3.08
N ILE A 18 0.28 -17.28 3.20
CA ILE A 18 1.41 -17.12 2.27
C ILE A 18 2.45 -18.21 2.48
N SER A 19 2.71 -18.62 3.72
CA SER A 19 3.60 -19.75 4.00
C SER A 19 3.06 -21.06 3.40
N ASP A 20 1.75 -21.31 3.56
CA ASP A 20 1.08 -22.49 3.01
C ASP A 20 1.11 -22.48 1.46
N ILE A 21 0.85 -21.33 0.83
CA ILE A 21 0.91 -21.17 -0.63
C ILE A 21 2.31 -21.44 -1.14
N LEU A 22 3.33 -20.79 -0.56
CA LEU A 22 4.71 -20.95 -1.02
C LEU A 22 5.24 -22.37 -0.75
N GLY A 23 4.83 -22.99 0.36
CA GLY A 23 5.17 -24.37 0.70
C GLY A 23 4.54 -25.43 -0.21
N ALA A 24 3.53 -25.07 -1.00
CA ALA A 24 2.91 -25.98 -1.98
C ALA A 24 3.73 -26.14 -3.27
N TYR A 25 4.79 -25.36 -3.47
CA TYR A 25 5.64 -25.42 -4.66
C TYR A 25 6.98 -26.07 -4.33
N ASP A 26 7.25 -27.23 -4.94
CA ASP A 26 8.50 -28.00 -4.71
C ASP A 26 9.78 -27.23 -5.04
N ASN A 27 9.68 -26.25 -5.93
CA ASN A 27 10.80 -25.44 -6.39
C ASN A 27 10.89 -24.08 -5.68
N ILE A 28 10.15 -23.87 -4.58
CA ILE A 28 10.18 -22.63 -3.83
C ILE A 28 10.66 -22.89 -2.41
N THR A 29 11.56 -22.04 -1.94
CA THR A 29 11.97 -21.99 -0.55
C THR A 29 11.65 -20.61 0.01
N LEU A 30 10.73 -20.56 0.98
CA LEU A 30 10.48 -19.37 1.77
C LEU A 30 11.74 -19.06 2.60
N ILE A 31 12.28 -17.86 2.45
CA ILE A 31 13.46 -17.41 3.18
C ILE A 31 13.05 -16.68 4.46
N ARG A 32 12.10 -15.74 4.35
CA ARG A 32 11.60 -14.97 5.50
C ARG A 32 10.28 -14.27 5.20
N VAL A 33 9.52 -14.05 6.26
CA VAL A 33 8.38 -13.13 6.32
C VAL A 33 8.69 -12.10 7.40
N LYS A 34 8.58 -10.81 7.09
CA LYS A 34 8.77 -9.73 8.07
C LYS A 34 7.75 -8.62 7.86
N ILE A 35 7.32 -8.01 8.95
CA ILE A 35 6.66 -6.70 8.89
C ILE A 35 7.74 -5.66 8.61
N GLU A 36 7.54 -4.83 7.60
CA GLU A 36 8.52 -3.84 7.16
C GLU A 36 8.22 -2.43 7.64
N SER A 37 6.96 -2.04 7.58
CA SER A 37 6.48 -0.77 8.10
C SER A 37 5.02 -0.92 8.56
N PHE A 38 4.53 0.07 9.26
CA PHE A 38 3.13 0.19 9.65
C PHE A 38 2.68 1.62 9.35
N ASP A 39 1.47 1.76 8.83
CA ASP A 39 0.75 3.03 8.81
C ASP A 39 -0.49 2.94 9.72
N ASP A 40 -1.32 3.99 9.75
CA ASP A 40 -2.51 4.04 10.60
C ASP A 40 -3.60 3.02 10.21
N HIS A 41 -3.44 2.30 9.09
CA HIS A 41 -4.47 1.45 8.51
C HIS A 41 -4.00 0.02 8.19
N ALA A 42 -2.70 -0.22 8.02
CA ALA A 42 -2.16 -1.51 7.61
C ALA A 42 -0.69 -1.72 7.97
N PHE A 43 -0.30 -2.99 8.09
CA PHE A 43 1.09 -3.40 8.06
C PHE A 43 1.54 -3.69 6.64
N GLU A 44 2.73 -3.20 6.28
CA GLU A 44 3.44 -3.67 5.11
C GLU A 44 4.14 -4.98 5.43
N LEU A 45 3.60 -6.08 4.94
CA LEU A 45 4.15 -7.42 5.10
C LEU A 45 5.05 -7.74 3.91
N ARG A 46 6.33 -8.01 4.18
CA ARG A 46 7.34 -8.39 3.17
C ARG A 46 7.63 -9.89 3.26
N PHE A 47 7.58 -10.54 2.10
CA PHE A 47 7.95 -11.94 1.94
C PHE A 47 9.14 -12.06 0.99
N VAL A 48 10.10 -12.89 1.37
CA VAL A 48 11.26 -13.20 0.54
C VAL A 48 11.31 -14.70 0.36
N TYR A 49 11.28 -15.14 -0.89
CA TYR A 49 11.40 -16.54 -1.28
C TYR A 49 12.41 -16.67 -2.43
N ARG A 50 12.91 -17.89 -2.63
CA ARG A 50 13.80 -18.24 -3.73
C ARG A 50 13.16 -19.33 -4.58
N ILE A 51 13.21 -19.16 -5.90
CA ILE A 51 12.80 -20.18 -6.86
C ILE A 51 14.05 -20.96 -7.31
N LEU A 52 14.04 -22.26 -7.10
CA LEU A 52 15.12 -23.20 -7.40
C LEU A 52 14.94 -23.83 -8.78
N GLY A 53 16.06 -24.24 -9.41
CA GLY A 53 16.03 -25.13 -10.58
C GLY A 53 15.44 -24.56 -11.87
N LEU A 54 15.20 -23.24 -11.97
CA LEU A 54 14.71 -22.60 -13.19
C LEU A 54 15.80 -21.79 -13.88
N GLU A 55 16.18 -22.27 -15.06
CA GLU A 55 17.17 -21.64 -15.95
C GLU A 55 16.54 -20.58 -16.86
N LYS A 56 15.27 -20.75 -17.24
CA LYS A 56 14.57 -19.82 -18.14
C LYS A 56 13.87 -18.72 -17.35
N LEU A 57 14.18 -17.46 -17.67
CA LEU A 57 13.54 -16.28 -17.09
C LEU A 57 12.01 -16.28 -17.28
N VAL A 58 11.52 -16.72 -18.44
CA VAL A 58 10.07 -16.80 -18.72
C VAL A 58 9.37 -17.77 -17.76
N ALA A 59 9.98 -18.90 -17.45
CA ALA A 59 9.42 -19.87 -16.51
C ALA A 59 9.39 -19.31 -15.07
N ARG A 60 10.39 -18.51 -14.68
CA ARG A 60 10.40 -17.80 -13.39
C ARG A 60 9.25 -16.81 -13.27
N HIS A 61 9.04 -15.96 -14.28
CA HIS A 61 7.93 -14.99 -14.25
C HIS A 61 6.58 -15.67 -14.14
N LYS A 62 6.36 -16.75 -14.90
CA LYS A 62 5.10 -17.51 -14.83
C LYS A 62 4.81 -18.03 -13.42
N ILE A 63 5.83 -18.52 -12.71
CA ILE A 63 5.67 -18.99 -11.32
C ILE A 63 5.38 -17.84 -10.36
N ILE A 64 6.02 -16.69 -10.55
CA ILE A 64 5.72 -15.48 -9.75
C ILE A 64 4.25 -15.08 -9.96
N ASP A 65 3.78 -15.04 -11.21
CA ASP A 65 2.38 -14.71 -11.52
C ASP A 65 1.40 -15.73 -10.91
N GLU A 66 1.74 -17.02 -10.94
CA GLU A 66 0.94 -18.09 -10.33
C GLU A 66 0.84 -17.93 -8.80
N ILE A 67 1.95 -17.64 -8.12
CA ILE A 67 1.98 -17.38 -6.68
C ILE A 67 1.11 -16.17 -6.36
N ASN A 68 1.29 -15.07 -7.08
CA ASN A 68 0.58 -13.82 -6.81
C ASN A 68 -0.93 -14.01 -6.99
N LEU A 69 -1.33 -14.74 -8.03
CA LEU A 69 -2.72 -15.10 -8.25
C LEU A 69 -3.27 -16.02 -7.15
N ALA A 70 -2.47 -16.97 -6.64
CA ALA A 70 -2.86 -17.83 -5.53
C ALA A 70 -3.06 -17.02 -4.23
N ILE A 71 -2.17 -16.06 -3.94
CA ILE A 71 -2.29 -15.15 -2.79
C ILE A 71 -3.57 -14.33 -2.89
N ILE A 72 -3.79 -13.65 -4.02
CA ILE A 72 -5.00 -12.85 -4.26
C ILE A 72 -6.27 -13.68 -4.07
N ARG A 73 -6.30 -14.90 -4.63
CA ARG A 73 -7.46 -15.80 -4.51
C ARG A 73 -7.71 -16.22 -3.07
N GLN A 74 -6.67 -16.57 -2.30
CA GLN A 74 -6.83 -16.98 -0.91
C GLN A 74 -7.23 -15.82 0.00
N PHE A 75 -6.64 -14.65 -0.21
CA PHE A 75 -6.97 -13.46 0.56
C PHE A 75 -8.42 -13.06 0.34
N LYS A 76 -8.89 -13.08 -0.91
CA LYS A 76 -10.30 -12.83 -1.23
C LYS A 76 -11.25 -13.83 -0.55
N LYS A 77 -10.89 -15.12 -0.49
CA LYS A 77 -11.69 -16.15 0.22
C LYS A 77 -11.76 -15.91 1.73
N GLN A 78 -10.74 -15.29 2.31
CA GLN A 78 -10.59 -15.06 3.74
C GLN A 78 -10.96 -13.62 4.15
N SER A 79 -11.55 -12.85 3.21
CA SER A 79 -11.90 -11.44 3.40
C SER A 79 -10.72 -10.60 3.91
N ILE A 80 -9.52 -10.86 3.38
CA ILE A 80 -8.34 -10.02 3.59
C ILE A 80 -8.29 -9.05 2.41
N GLU A 81 -8.62 -7.79 2.68
CA GLU A 81 -8.50 -6.73 1.69
C GLU A 81 -7.05 -6.24 1.62
N PHE A 82 -6.55 -6.06 0.41
CA PHE A 82 -5.26 -5.42 0.20
C PHE A 82 -5.39 -3.96 0.60
N ALA A 83 -4.62 -3.52 1.60
CA ALA A 83 -4.63 -2.12 1.97
C ALA A 83 -3.99 -1.31 0.84
N ILE A 84 -4.83 -0.56 0.13
CA ILE A 84 -4.39 0.48 -0.79
C ILE A 84 -3.98 1.65 0.09
N LYS A 85 -2.74 2.13 -0.01
CA LYS A 85 -2.33 3.36 0.69
C LYS A 85 -3.34 4.46 0.36
N PRO A 86 -4.06 5.04 1.33
CA PRO A 86 -4.95 6.14 1.04
C PRO A 86 -4.10 7.30 0.53
N HIS A 87 -4.28 7.68 -0.73
CA HIS A 87 -3.81 8.97 -1.20
C HIS A 87 -4.71 10.01 -0.52
N VAL A 88 -4.15 10.77 0.43
CA VAL A 88 -4.78 12.00 0.87
C VAL A 88 -4.74 12.96 -0.32
N ILE A 89 -5.86 13.07 -1.03
CA ILE A 89 -6.05 14.16 -1.99
C ILE A 89 -6.29 15.41 -1.14
N VAL A 90 -5.24 16.20 -0.91
CA VAL A 90 -5.41 17.56 -0.43
C VAL A 90 -5.96 18.34 -1.62
N SER A 91 -7.28 18.53 -1.67
CA SER A 91 -7.86 19.53 -2.57
C SER A 91 -7.48 20.89 -2.00
N GLU A 92 -6.44 21.52 -2.54
CA GLU A 92 -6.29 22.96 -2.39
C GLU A 92 -7.52 23.60 -3.05
N GLY A 93 -8.43 24.11 -2.22
CA GLY A 93 -9.56 24.90 -2.70
C GLY A 93 -9.05 26.14 -3.44
N PRO A 94 -9.82 26.68 -4.41
CA PRO A 94 -9.40 27.84 -5.15
C PRO A 94 -9.61 29.10 -4.30
N ASP A 95 -8.65 29.44 -3.43
CA ASP A 95 -8.54 30.76 -2.84
C ASP A 95 -7.20 31.40 -3.26
N GLN A 96 -7.06 31.54 -4.59
CA GLN A 96 -6.13 32.47 -5.24
C GLN A 96 -6.97 33.59 -5.88
N GLU A 97 -7.72 34.33 -5.06
CA GLU A 97 -8.32 35.59 -5.50
C GLU A 97 -8.51 36.50 -4.28
N ASN A 98 -8.17 37.79 -4.43
CA ASN A 98 -8.23 38.88 -3.43
C ASN A 98 -7.09 39.06 -2.42
N ARG A 99 -5.88 39.31 -2.92
CA ARG A 99 -4.91 40.19 -2.21
C ARG A 99 -4.39 41.35 -3.06
N HIS A 100 -5.17 41.85 -4.01
CA HIS A 100 -4.91 43.15 -4.64
C HIS A 100 -6.23 43.87 -4.91
N GLU A 101 -6.81 44.47 -3.87
CA GLU A 101 -7.63 45.67 -3.96
C GLU A 101 -8.13 46.01 -2.55
N THR A 102 -7.51 47.02 -1.93
CA THR A 102 -8.09 48.04 -1.03
C THR A 102 -6.92 48.72 -0.30
N LEU A 103 -6.14 49.52 -1.05
CA LEU A 103 -5.28 50.57 -0.48
C LEU A 103 -5.73 51.97 -0.95
N LEU A 104 -6.96 52.08 -1.40
CA LEU A 104 -7.56 53.35 -1.78
C LEU A 104 -8.97 53.39 -1.19
N ASN A 105 -9.21 54.41 -0.36
CA ASN A 105 -10.49 54.82 0.24
C ASN A 105 -10.81 54.24 1.62
N SER A 106 -10.14 54.75 2.65
CA SER A 106 -10.75 55.06 3.97
C SER A 106 -9.76 55.81 4.85
N ALA A 107 -9.71 57.15 4.73
CA ALA A 107 -9.53 58.10 5.84
C ALA A 107 -9.16 59.50 5.30
N VAL A 108 -10.15 60.19 4.73
CA VAL A 108 -10.20 61.66 4.81
C VAL A 108 -11.56 62.02 5.39
N ALA A 109 -11.50 62.60 6.61
CA ALA A 109 -12.48 63.45 7.31
C ALA A 109 -13.82 62.79 7.72
N ASP A 110 -14.43 63.00 8.89
CA ASP A 110 -14.29 63.75 10.17
C ASP A 110 -15.57 63.34 11.00
N PRO A 111 -16.03 63.88 12.16
CA PRO A 111 -15.53 64.95 13.07
C PRO A 111 -15.67 64.66 14.61
N ALA A 112 -15.29 65.66 15.42
CA ALA A 112 -15.76 66.01 16.79
C ALA A 112 -15.12 65.32 18.02
N GLU A 113 -14.24 66.04 18.75
CA GLU A 113 -14.57 66.85 19.94
C GLU A 113 -13.45 67.86 20.26
#